data_AF-A0A024US82-F1
#
_entry.id   AF-A0A024US82-F1
#
_cell.length_a   1.000
_cell.length_b   1.000
_cell.length_c   1.000
_cell.angle_alpha   90.00
_cell.angle_beta   90.00
_cell.angle_gamma   90.00
#
_symmetry.space_group_name_H-M   'P 1'
#
loop_
_entity.id
_entity.type
_entity.pdbx_description
1 polymer ?
#
loop_
_entity_poly.entity_id
_entity_poly.type
_entity_poly.pdbx_seq_one_letter_code
_entity_poly.pdbx_strand_id
1 'polypeptide(L)'
;MLGVRVFVALALLVACIVSAHGGRKHGSRLEEFEVDALGNLPGVSADTLREFKKFQWHNSRANRPQVLPRKPAPTFKNVNAVVNEKFTKISLDDYKGKWLVIFFYPFDFTFVCPTEIVSFSDSVDQFQAINTEVIAVSTDSHHTHLAWIKTPRDKGGLGSMNIPIVADVSKRISADYGVLVTDEDDDMFGAALRGLFIIDPQGVIRSIQINDDQVGRSVPETLRILKAFQYATAHPGEVCPANWKPGHKTIKADQEAKYDFFDATYGKH
;
A
#
# COMPACT_ATOMS: atom_id res chain seq x y z
N MET A 1 5.21 -2.09 -42.78
CA MET A 1 5.43 -1.96 -41.32
C MET A 1 4.58 -0.89 -40.63
N LEU A 2 4.06 0.13 -41.33
CA LEU A 2 3.19 1.16 -40.73
C LEU A 2 1.75 0.68 -40.45
N GLY A 3 1.19 -0.21 -41.29
CA GLY A 3 -0.20 -0.66 -41.19
C GLY A 3 -0.56 -1.52 -39.96
N VAL A 4 0.37 -2.35 -39.48
CA VAL A 4 0.14 -3.23 -38.31
C VAL A 4 0.04 -2.42 -37.01
N ARG A 5 0.84 -1.36 -36.87
CA ARG A 5 0.81 -0.49 -35.69
C ARG A 5 -0.46 0.36 -35.61
N VAL A 6 -0.97 0.80 -36.77
CA VAL A 6 -2.24 1.54 -36.86
C VAL A 6 -3.42 0.63 -36.54
N PHE A 7 -3.41 -0.63 -37.00
CA PHE A 7 -4.47 -1.59 -36.71
C PHE A 7 -4.52 -2.03 -35.24
N VAL A 8 -3.37 -2.24 -34.60
CA VAL A 8 -3.31 -2.54 -33.15
C VAL A 8 -3.81 -1.35 -32.34
N ALA A 9 -3.45 -0.13 -32.72
CA ALA A 9 -3.97 1.08 -32.09
C ALA A 9 -5.49 1.22 -32.28
N LEU A 10 -6.03 0.90 -33.46
CA LEU A 10 -7.46 0.95 -33.76
C LEU A 10 -8.24 -0.14 -33.00
N ALA A 11 -7.71 -1.36 -32.90
CA ALA A 11 -8.33 -2.46 -32.17
C ALA A 11 -8.34 -2.19 -30.65
N LEU A 12 -7.27 -1.59 -30.11
CA LEU A 12 -7.23 -1.11 -28.74
C LEU A 12 -8.22 0.06 -28.51
N LEU A 13 -8.34 0.97 -29.49
CA LEU A 13 -9.30 2.08 -29.43
C LEU A 13 -10.75 1.57 -29.43
N VAL A 14 -11.08 0.58 -30.26
CA VAL A 14 -12.42 -0.03 -30.32
C VAL A 14 -12.73 -0.80 -29.04
N ALA A 15 -11.76 -1.54 -28.49
CA ALA A 15 -11.92 -2.19 -27.19
C ALA A 15 -12.17 -1.17 -26.07
N CYS A 16 -11.45 -0.04 -26.05
CA CYS A 16 -11.67 1.04 -25.10
C CYS A 16 -13.04 1.74 -25.28
N ILE A 17 -13.48 1.99 -26.52
CA ILE A 17 -14.78 2.63 -26.80
C ILE A 17 -15.94 1.72 -26.37
N VAL A 18 -15.84 0.40 -26.62
CA VAL A 18 -16.86 -0.57 -26.22
C VAL A 18 -16.93 -0.71 -24.69
N SER A 19 -15.78 -0.67 -23.99
CA SER A 19 -15.76 -0.61 -22.52
C SER A 19 -16.32 0.70 -21.96
N ALA A 20 -16.17 1.83 -22.65
CA ALA A 20 -16.65 3.14 -22.20
C ALA A 20 -18.16 3.39 -22.44
N HIS A 21 -18.81 2.64 -23.34
CA HIS A 21 -20.25 2.78 -23.64
C HIS A 21 -21.15 1.73 -22.98
N GLY A 22 -20.57 0.81 -22.20
CA GLY A 22 -21.31 -0.21 -21.45
C GLY A 22 -21.90 0.33 -20.15
N GLY A 23 -23.04 1.01 -20.25
CA GLY A 23 -23.78 1.52 -19.08
C GLY A 23 -24.11 0.44 -18.05
N ARG A 24 -24.03 0.83 -16.77
CA ARG A 24 -24.41 0.06 -15.57
C ARG A 24 -25.61 -0.86 -15.82
N LYS A 25 -25.40 -2.17 -15.78
CA LYS A 25 -26.46 -3.12 -15.39
C LYS A 25 -25.98 -3.97 -14.23
N HIS A 26 -26.81 -3.95 -13.19
CA HIS A 26 -26.72 -4.75 -11.98
C HIS A 26 -26.44 -6.22 -12.28
N GLY A 27 -25.51 -6.80 -11.52
CA GLY A 27 -25.60 -8.20 -11.11
C GLY A 27 -25.51 -9.24 -12.23
N SER A 28 -24.52 -9.16 -13.11
CA SER A 28 -23.99 -10.35 -13.76
C SER A 28 -22.53 -10.15 -14.16
N ARG A 29 -21.73 -11.14 -13.78
CA ARG A 29 -20.37 -11.47 -14.21
C ARG A 29 -20.10 -10.94 -15.64
N LEU A 30 -19.28 -9.89 -15.77
CA LEU A 30 -18.59 -9.58 -17.02
C LEU A 30 -17.52 -10.67 -17.23
N GLU A 31 -17.98 -11.87 -17.57
CA GLU A 31 -17.11 -12.96 -17.95
C GLU A 31 -16.88 -12.90 -19.46
N GLU A 32 -15.60 -12.88 -19.83
CA GLU A 32 -15.07 -13.20 -21.15
C GLU A 32 -15.77 -12.52 -22.34
N PHE A 33 -15.44 -11.24 -22.58
CA PHE A 33 -15.47 -10.76 -23.97
C PHE A 33 -14.33 -11.47 -24.71
N GLU A 34 -14.71 -12.50 -25.45
CA GLU A 34 -13.87 -13.57 -26.02
C GLU A 34 -12.68 -13.05 -26.83
N VAL A 35 -11.49 -13.50 -26.42
CA VAL A 35 -10.26 -13.40 -27.23
C VAL A 35 -10.41 -14.12 -28.58
N ASP A 36 -11.38 -15.03 -28.69
CA ASP A 36 -11.70 -15.77 -29.90
C ASP A 36 -12.39 -14.89 -30.96
N ALA A 37 -13.08 -13.81 -30.56
CA ALA A 37 -13.64 -12.85 -31.49
C ALA A 37 -12.55 -12.02 -32.20
N LEU A 38 -11.43 -11.72 -31.52
CA LEU A 38 -10.28 -11.04 -32.10
C LEU A 38 -9.50 -11.93 -33.07
N GLY A 39 -9.54 -13.25 -32.89
CA GLY A 39 -8.85 -14.21 -33.76
C GLY A 39 -9.46 -14.37 -35.15
N ASN A 40 -10.72 -13.96 -35.30
CA ASN A 40 -11.44 -14.00 -36.58
C ASN A 40 -11.34 -12.70 -37.39
N LEU A 41 -10.66 -11.67 -36.88
CA LEU A 41 -10.49 -10.41 -37.59
C LEU A 41 -9.38 -10.51 -38.64
N PRO A 42 -9.64 -10.08 -39.90
CA PRO A 42 -8.64 -10.13 -40.96
C PRO A 42 -7.42 -9.25 -40.60
N GLY A 43 -6.23 -9.85 -40.65
CA GLY A 43 -4.96 -9.16 -40.38
C GLY A 43 -4.43 -9.30 -38.94
N VAL A 44 -5.15 -9.98 -38.04
CA VAL A 44 -4.66 -10.30 -36.69
C VAL A 44 -3.85 -11.60 -36.73
N SER A 45 -2.54 -11.49 -36.46
CA SER A 45 -1.66 -12.67 -36.40
C SER A 45 -1.78 -13.41 -35.08
N ALA A 46 -1.44 -14.70 -35.07
CA ALA A 46 -1.34 -15.50 -33.83
C ALA A 46 -0.40 -14.88 -32.79
N ASP A 47 0.66 -14.18 -33.23
CA ASP A 47 1.57 -13.45 -32.35
C ASP A 47 0.91 -12.23 -31.71
N THR A 48 0.05 -11.52 -32.46
CA THR A 48 -0.70 -10.38 -31.94
C THR A 48 -1.70 -10.84 -30.87
N LEU A 49 -2.39 -11.96 -31.10
CA LEU A 49 -3.26 -12.59 -30.09
C LEU A 49 -2.48 -13.06 -28.88
N ARG A 50 -1.28 -13.62 -29.07
CA ARG A 50 -0.41 -14.05 -27.96
C ARG A 50 0.04 -12.88 -27.10
N GLU A 51 0.43 -11.77 -27.71
CA GLU A 51 0.79 -10.55 -26.98
C GLU A 51 -0.42 -9.90 -26.29
N PHE A 52 -1.60 -9.91 -26.92
CA PHE A 52 -2.83 -9.44 -26.29
C PHE A 52 -3.27 -10.33 -25.12
N LYS A 53 -3.20 -11.67 -25.25
CA LYS A 53 -3.44 -12.62 -24.16
C LYS A 53 -2.46 -12.43 -23.01
N LYS A 54 -1.18 -12.21 -23.31
CA LYS A 54 -0.18 -11.85 -22.28
C LYS A 54 -0.54 -10.53 -21.61
N PHE A 55 -0.89 -9.50 -22.36
CA PHE A 55 -1.29 -8.20 -21.81
C PHE A 55 -2.51 -8.31 -20.90
N GLN A 56 -3.57 -9.00 -21.33
CA GLN A 56 -4.76 -9.26 -20.51
C GLN A 56 -4.44 -10.11 -19.29
N TRP A 57 -3.61 -11.14 -19.40
CA TRP A 57 -3.20 -11.98 -18.27
C TRP A 57 -2.41 -11.21 -17.21
N HIS A 58 -1.45 -10.35 -17.63
CA HIS A 58 -0.70 -9.48 -16.72
C HIS A 58 -1.59 -8.39 -16.10
N ASN A 59 -2.63 -7.93 -16.80
CA ASN A 59 -3.55 -6.90 -16.32
C ASN A 59 -4.82 -7.45 -15.66
N SER A 60 -5.01 -8.77 -15.64
CA SER A 60 -6.17 -9.39 -15.00
C SER A 60 -6.06 -9.24 -13.48
N ARG A 61 -7.15 -8.80 -12.83
CA ARG A 61 -7.23 -8.63 -11.37
C ARG A 61 -6.89 -9.92 -10.61
N ALA A 62 -7.13 -11.09 -11.22
CA ALA A 62 -6.82 -12.40 -10.64
C ALA A 62 -5.32 -12.70 -10.49
N ASN A 63 -4.45 -11.91 -11.14
CA ASN A 63 -3.03 -12.21 -11.26
C ASN A 63 -2.12 -11.13 -10.66
N ARG A 64 -2.70 -10.14 -9.95
CA ARG A 64 -1.90 -9.20 -9.15
C ARG A 64 -1.39 -9.91 -7.88
N PRO A 65 -0.11 -9.72 -7.49
CA PRO A 65 0.42 -10.27 -6.25
C PRO A 65 -0.48 -9.87 -5.08
N GLN A 66 -0.97 -10.84 -4.32
CA GLN A 66 -1.84 -10.57 -3.18
C GLN A 66 -1.02 -9.94 -2.05
N VAL A 67 -1.35 -8.70 -1.69
CA VAL A 67 -0.70 -7.97 -0.61
C VAL A 67 -1.31 -8.43 0.71
N LEU A 68 -0.64 -9.36 1.39
CA LEU A 68 -1.10 -9.95 2.64
C LEU A 68 0.03 -10.09 3.64
N PRO A 69 -0.28 -10.14 4.94
CA PRO A 69 0.67 -10.65 5.93
C PRO A 69 1.25 -11.99 5.50
N ARG A 70 2.52 -12.23 5.85
CA ARG A 70 3.34 -13.40 5.48
C ARG A 70 3.85 -13.40 4.03
N LYS A 71 3.48 -12.43 3.19
CA LYS A 71 4.04 -12.26 1.84
C LYS A 71 5.13 -11.18 1.81
N PRO A 72 6.13 -11.28 0.92
CA PRO A 72 7.06 -10.19 0.68
C PRO A 72 6.32 -8.91 0.30
N ALA A 73 6.80 -7.75 0.77
CA ALA A 73 6.25 -6.47 0.37
C ALA A 73 6.53 -6.19 -1.12
N PRO A 74 5.56 -5.62 -1.88
CA PRO A 74 5.81 -5.21 -3.26
C PRO A 74 6.98 -4.23 -3.37
N THR A 75 7.90 -4.47 -4.30
CA THR A 75 9.13 -3.66 -4.43
C THR A 75 8.90 -2.39 -5.23
N PHE A 76 9.58 -1.31 -4.84
CA PHE A 76 9.78 -0.11 -5.66
C PHE A 76 11.27 0.29 -5.62
N LYS A 77 11.76 0.93 -6.69
CA LYS A 77 13.16 1.30 -6.84
C LYS A 77 13.32 2.68 -7.45
N ASN A 78 14.30 3.45 -6.95
CA ASN A 78 14.70 4.76 -7.46
C ASN A 78 13.54 5.75 -7.65
N VAL A 79 12.58 5.72 -6.72
CA VAL A 79 11.42 6.62 -6.72
C VAL A 79 11.79 7.97 -6.10
N ASN A 80 11.16 9.04 -6.57
CA ASN A 80 11.41 10.36 -6.01
C ASN A 80 10.77 10.47 -4.63
N ALA A 81 11.50 11.04 -3.68
CA ALA A 81 11.00 11.41 -2.37
C ALA A 81 11.57 12.78 -1.97
N VAL A 82 10.91 13.43 -1.01
CA VAL A 82 11.47 14.58 -0.31
C VAL A 82 11.98 14.10 1.04
N VAL A 83 13.28 14.29 1.28
CA VAL A 83 13.97 13.93 2.54
C VAL A 83 14.80 15.14 2.94
N ASN A 84 14.60 15.65 4.16
CA ASN A 84 15.27 16.86 4.65
C ASN A 84 15.19 18.01 3.64
N GLU A 85 13.98 18.26 3.11
CA GLU A 85 13.68 19.27 2.08
C GLU A 85 14.43 19.13 0.75
N LYS A 86 15.05 17.97 0.49
CA LYS A 86 15.79 17.69 -0.74
C LYS A 86 15.17 16.54 -1.52
N PHE A 87 15.21 16.65 -2.85
CA PHE A 87 14.82 15.56 -3.73
C PHE A 87 15.85 14.44 -3.64
N THR A 88 15.38 13.28 -3.23
CA THR A 88 16.19 12.09 -2.99
C THR A 88 15.56 10.90 -3.70
N LYS A 89 16.40 9.97 -4.16
CA LYS A 89 15.95 8.69 -4.71
C LYS A 89 15.95 7.65 -3.60
N ILE A 90 14.82 6.94 -3.44
CA ILE A 90 14.74 5.85 -2.48
C ILE A 90 14.21 4.57 -3.15
N SER A 91 14.50 3.43 -2.52
CA SER A 91 14.04 2.11 -2.90
C SER A 91 13.59 1.35 -1.65
N LEU A 92 12.73 0.34 -1.81
CA LEU A 92 12.36 -0.52 -0.68
C LEU A 92 13.59 -1.20 -0.05
N ASP A 93 14.58 -1.55 -0.88
CA ASP A 93 15.81 -2.20 -0.46
C ASP A 93 16.68 -1.36 0.49
N ASP A 94 16.49 -0.04 0.54
CA ASP A 94 17.23 0.87 1.44
C ASP A 94 16.88 0.62 2.92
N TYR A 95 15.77 -0.07 3.17
CA TYR A 95 15.24 -0.36 4.51
C TYR A 95 15.50 -1.80 4.97
N LYS A 96 16.25 -2.61 4.21
CA LYS A 96 16.60 -3.99 4.59
C LYS A 96 17.30 -4.03 5.95
N GLY A 97 16.95 -5.04 6.77
CA GLY A 97 17.49 -5.19 8.11
C GLY A 97 16.83 -4.29 9.18
N LYS A 98 15.92 -3.40 8.78
CA LYS A 98 15.10 -2.59 9.69
C LYS A 98 13.63 -2.97 9.55
N TRP A 99 12.86 -2.73 10.61
CA TRP A 99 11.41 -2.68 10.44
C TRP A 99 11.05 -1.43 9.63
N LEU A 100 9.97 -1.50 8.87
CA LEU A 100 9.50 -0.39 8.06
C LEU A 100 7.98 -0.24 8.21
N VAL A 101 7.56 0.98 8.55
CA VAL A 101 6.17 1.41 8.42
C VAL A 101 6.04 2.20 7.12
N ILE A 102 5.28 1.68 6.18
CA ILE A 102 4.87 2.42 4.97
C ILE A 102 3.42 2.81 5.17
N PHE A 103 3.10 4.10 5.07
CA PHE A 103 1.71 4.52 5.09
C PHE A 103 1.40 5.41 3.88
N PHE A 104 0.30 5.08 3.24
CA PHE A 104 -0.27 5.81 2.12
C PHE A 104 -1.28 6.83 2.61
N TYR A 105 -1.38 7.95 1.92
CA TYR A 105 -2.42 8.95 2.15
C TYR A 105 -2.98 9.45 0.81
N PRO A 106 -4.23 9.95 0.78
CA PRO A 106 -4.88 10.30 -0.46
C PRO A 106 -4.20 11.38 -1.31
N PHE A 107 -4.15 12.62 -0.81
CA PHE A 107 -3.61 13.77 -1.53
C PHE A 107 -2.98 14.80 -0.60
N ASP A 108 -1.99 15.51 -1.11
CA ASP A 108 -1.43 16.72 -0.50
C ASP A 108 -2.50 17.83 -0.36
N PHE A 109 -2.31 18.76 0.58
CA PHE A 109 -3.18 19.92 0.82
C PHE A 109 -4.65 19.60 1.13
N THR A 110 -4.92 18.41 1.69
CA THR A 110 -6.25 17.99 2.17
C THR A 110 -6.35 18.09 3.70
N PHE A 111 -7.34 17.43 4.32
CA PHE A 111 -7.74 17.70 5.71
C PHE A 111 -7.10 16.77 6.75
N VAL A 112 -7.31 15.45 6.62
CA VAL A 112 -6.81 14.46 7.60
C VAL A 112 -5.34 14.11 7.35
N CYS A 113 -4.91 14.11 6.09
CA CYS A 113 -3.54 13.75 5.69
C CYS A 113 -2.43 14.50 6.43
N PRO A 114 -2.46 15.86 6.58
CA PRO A 114 -1.39 16.56 7.29
C PRO A 114 -1.31 16.15 8.77
N THR A 115 -2.44 15.80 9.41
CA THR A 115 -2.43 15.42 10.83
C THR A 115 -1.74 14.07 11.04
N GLU A 116 -1.93 13.12 10.13
CA GLU A 116 -1.26 11.81 10.18
C GLU A 116 0.24 11.95 9.93
N ILE A 117 0.62 12.66 8.85
CA ILE A 117 2.02 12.81 8.45
C ILE A 117 2.83 13.51 9.54
N VAL A 118 2.29 14.60 10.09
CA VAL A 118 2.89 15.33 11.22
C VAL A 118 3.02 14.43 12.45
N SER A 119 1.97 13.68 12.81
CA SER A 119 2.00 12.82 14.00
C SER A 119 3.07 11.73 13.90
N PHE A 120 3.24 11.12 12.73
CA PHE A 120 4.32 10.15 12.49
C PHE A 120 5.69 10.82 12.47
N SER A 121 5.84 11.97 11.82
CA SER A 121 7.09 12.73 11.78
C SER A 121 7.56 13.16 13.17
N ASP A 122 6.66 13.66 14.01
CA ASP A 122 6.97 14.13 15.37
C ASP A 122 7.26 12.95 16.32
N SER A 123 6.77 11.75 15.99
CA SER A 123 7.00 10.53 16.78
C SER A 123 8.11 9.63 16.23
N VAL A 124 8.78 10.01 15.13
CA VAL A 124 9.71 9.13 14.40
C VAL A 124 10.84 8.59 15.28
N ASP A 125 11.32 9.39 16.24
CA ASP A 125 12.36 8.98 17.18
C ASP A 125 11.96 7.74 17.99
N GLN A 126 10.66 7.57 18.31
CA GLN A 126 10.15 6.39 19.00
C GLN A 126 10.20 5.14 18.12
N PHE A 127 10.06 5.28 16.80
CA PHE A 127 10.22 4.18 15.84
C PHE A 127 11.71 3.84 15.66
N GLN A 128 12.55 4.86 15.50
CA GLN A 128 13.99 4.69 15.32
C GLN A 128 14.65 4.04 16.55
N ALA A 129 14.19 4.38 17.77
CA ALA A 129 14.64 3.77 19.02
C ALA A 129 14.42 2.24 19.07
N ILE A 130 13.50 1.71 18.26
CA ILE A 130 13.23 0.28 18.12
C ILE A 130 13.57 -0.24 16.71
N ASN A 131 14.61 0.33 16.07
CA ASN A 131 15.12 -0.07 14.76
C ASN A 131 14.03 -0.11 13.65
N THR A 132 13.20 0.92 13.63
CA THR A 132 12.09 1.05 12.67
C THR A 132 12.16 2.39 11.94
N GLU A 133 12.00 2.36 10.62
CA GLU A 133 11.85 3.54 9.77
C GLU A 133 10.39 3.74 9.40
N VAL A 134 10.03 4.97 9.02
CA VAL A 134 8.68 5.35 8.61
C VAL A 134 8.75 6.14 7.32
N ILE A 135 7.91 5.80 6.34
CA ILE A 135 7.75 6.56 5.08
C ILE A 135 6.28 6.83 4.78
N ALA A 136 6.01 8.04 4.28
CA ALA A 136 4.71 8.44 3.77
C ALA A 136 4.69 8.34 2.24
N VAL A 137 3.57 7.96 1.64
CA VAL A 137 3.42 7.82 0.18
C VAL A 137 2.08 8.41 -0.28
N SER A 138 2.08 9.24 -1.33
CA SER A 138 0.86 9.55 -2.10
C SER A 138 1.14 9.54 -3.59
N THR A 139 0.10 9.79 -4.38
CA THR A 139 0.20 9.86 -5.84
C THR A 139 0.60 11.25 -6.35
N ASP A 140 0.85 12.20 -5.44
CA ASP A 140 1.34 13.54 -5.76
C ASP A 140 2.81 13.54 -6.19
N SER A 141 3.25 14.68 -6.74
CA SER A 141 4.64 14.86 -7.14
C SER A 141 5.53 15.30 -5.98
N HIS A 142 6.81 14.94 -6.04
CA HIS A 142 7.83 15.44 -5.11
C HIS A 142 7.94 16.98 -5.09
N HIS A 143 7.53 17.68 -6.15
CA HIS A 143 7.42 19.15 -6.14
C HIS A 143 6.27 19.63 -5.24
N THR A 144 5.10 18.97 -5.33
CA THR A 144 3.94 19.23 -4.49
C THR A 144 4.29 18.96 -3.02
N HIS A 145 4.93 17.83 -2.73
CA HIS A 145 5.40 17.52 -1.38
C HIS A 145 6.31 18.60 -0.81
N LEU A 146 7.30 19.07 -1.58
CA LEU A 146 8.22 20.10 -1.11
C LEU A 146 7.49 21.44 -0.87
N ALA A 147 6.52 21.79 -1.70
CA ALA A 147 5.69 22.96 -1.47
C ALA A 147 4.86 22.83 -0.19
N TRP A 148 4.33 21.63 0.08
CA TRP A 148 3.52 21.37 1.27
C TRP A 148 4.33 21.33 2.57
N ILE A 149 5.55 20.78 2.51
CA ILE A 149 6.56 20.85 3.58
C ILE A 149 6.90 22.31 3.93
N LYS A 150 7.07 23.16 2.91
CA LYS A 150 7.33 24.60 3.11
C LYS A 150 6.12 25.39 3.60
N THR A 151 4.93 24.81 3.54
CA THR A 151 3.72 25.46 4.06
C THR A 151 3.67 25.30 5.58
N PRO A 152 3.45 26.38 6.35
CA PRO A 152 3.32 26.31 7.81
C PRO A 152 2.14 25.44 8.27
N ARG A 153 2.29 24.75 9.41
CA ARG A 153 1.27 23.85 9.98
C ARG A 153 -0.05 24.57 10.30
N ASP A 154 0.00 25.81 10.76
CA ASP A 154 -1.18 26.64 11.04
C ASP A 154 -1.95 27.07 9.78
N LYS A 155 -1.38 26.81 8.59
CA LYS A 155 -2.01 26.98 7.27
C LYS A 155 -2.37 25.65 6.61
N GLY A 156 -2.38 24.55 7.36
CA GLY A 156 -2.66 23.21 6.83
C GLY A 156 -1.47 22.59 6.08
N GLY A 157 -0.27 23.15 6.23
CA GLY A 157 0.96 22.57 5.73
C GLY A 157 1.57 21.53 6.67
N LEU A 158 2.72 20.97 6.29
CA LEU A 158 3.43 19.98 7.10
C LEU A 158 4.50 20.61 8.01
N GLY A 159 5.13 21.70 7.56
CA GLY A 159 6.38 22.19 8.17
C GLY A 159 7.54 21.21 7.98
N SER A 160 8.61 21.37 8.77
CA SER A 160 9.77 20.48 8.74
C SER A 160 9.37 19.03 9.02
N MET A 161 9.82 18.11 8.17
CA MET A 161 9.51 16.68 8.24
C MET A 161 10.76 15.84 8.52
N ASN A 162 10.60 14.87 9.43
CA ASN A 162 11.66 13.94 9.85
C ASN A 162 11.53 12.56 9.17
N ILE A 163 10.52 12.38 8.31
CA ILE A 163 10.26 11.16 7.54
C ILE A 163 10.31 11.47 6.04
N PRO A 164 10.75 10.51 5.21
CA PRO A 164 10.61 10.60 3.76
C PRO A 164 9.15 10.68 3.31
N ILE A 165 8.86 11.59 2.37
CA ILE A 165 7.58 11.65 1.66
C ILE A 165 7.81 11.26 0.20
N VAL A 166 7.24 10.13 -0.19
CA VAL A 166 7.47 9.44 -1.47
C VAL A 166 6.40 9.82 -2.49
N ALA A 167 6.85 10.19 -3.68
CA ALA A 167 6.00 10.58 -4.79
C ALA A 167 5.73 9.39 -5.73
N ASP A 168 4.56 8.76 -5.62
CA ASP A 168 4.08 7.75 -6.56
C ASP A 168 3.25 8.36 -7.70
N VAL A 169 3.87 9.27 -8.45
CA VAL A 169 3.23 9.92 -9.63
C VAL A 169 2.73 8.88 -10.65
N SER A 170 3.39 7.71 -10.70
CA SER A 170 3.01 6.62 -11.61
C SER A 170 1.78 5.83 -11.16
N LYS A 171 1.36 6.00 -9.90
CA LYS A 171 0.31 5.23 -9.21
C LYS A 171 0.60 3.73 -9.09
N ARG A 172 1.82 3.29 -9.44
CA ARG A 172 2.19 1.88 -9.47
C ARG A 172 2.41 1.34 -8.07
N ILE A 173 3.03 2.11 -7.18
CA ILE A 173 3.27 1.68 -5.80
C ILE A 173 1.91 1.51 -5.11
N SER A 174 1.01 2.49 -5.21
CA SER A 174 -0.34 2.40 -4.66
C SER A 174 -1.14 1.23 -5.24
N ALA A 175 -1.00 0.96 -6.55
CA ALA A 175 -1.65 -0.18 -7.19
C ALA A 175 -1.08 -1.53 -6.73
N ASP A 176 0.24 -1.63 -6.60
CA ASP A 176 0.95 -2.83 -6.18
C ASP A 176 0.69 -3.16 -4.70
N TYR A 177 0.50 -2.13 -3.86
CA TYR A 177 0.08 -2.28 -2.47
C TYR A 177 -1.46 -2.44 -2.31
N GLY A 178 -2.21 -2.40 -3.41
CA GLY A 178 -3.66 -2.64 -3.41
C GLY A 178 -4.49 -1.53 -2.77
N VAL A 179 -3.97 -0.31 -2.72
CA VAL A 179 -4.61 0.85 -2.07
C VAL A 179 -4.99 1.95 -3.05
N LEU A 180 -4.71 1.80 -4.35
CA LEU A 180 -5.11 2.77 -5.37
C LEU A 180 -6.62 2.70 -5.62
N VAL A 181 -7.30 3.86 -5.54
CA VAL A 181 -8.68 4.02 -5.99
C VAL A 181 -8.69 4.07 -7.52
N THR A 182 -9.31 3.08 -8.15
CA THR A 182 -9.34 2.93 -9.62
C THR A 182 -10.71 3.15 -10.24
N ASP A 183 -11.75 3.38 -9.43
CA ASP A 183 -13.09 3.69 -9.93
C ASP A 183 -13.13 5.15 -10.40
N GLU A 184 -13.47 5.37 -11.67
CA GLU A 184 -13.49 6.71 -12.28
C GLU A 184 -14.68 7.55 -11.80
N ASP A 185 -15.71 6.90 -11.25
CA ASP A 185 -16.88 7.57 -10.66
C ASP A 185 -16.68 7.96 -9.18
N ASP A 186 -15.55 7.57 -8.57
CA ASP A 186 -15.20 7.90 -7.19
C ASP A 186 -14.48 9.25 -7.13
N ASP A 187 -14.89 10.14 -6.21
CA ASP A 187 -14.25 11.45 -6.01
C ASP A 187 -12.76 11.34 -5.65
N MET A 188 -12.35 10.18 -5.13
CA MET A 188 -10.97 9.84 -4.78
C MET A 188 -10.22 9.14 -5.93
N PHE A 189 -10.75 9.13 -7.15
CA PHE A 189 -10.10 8.49 -8.30
C PHE A 189 -8.63 8.89 -8.44
N GLY A 190 -7.75 7.88 -8.46
CA GLY A 190 -6.31 8.09 -8.58
C GLY A 190 -5.59 8.47 -7.29
N ALA A 191 -6.30 8.56 -6.17
CA ALA A 191 -5.72 8.66 -4.83
C ALA A 191 -5.34 7.28 -4.29
N ALA A 192 -4.47 7.26 -3.28
CA ALA A 192 -4.30 6.08 -2.43
C ALA A 192 -5.25 6.15 -1.22
N LEU A 193 -5.91 5.04 -0.88
CA LEU A 193 -6.58 4.86 0.40
C LEU A 193 -5.59 5.02 1.56
N ARG A 194 -6.11 5.18 2.78
CA ARG A 194 -5.29 5.27 4.01
C ARG A 194 -4.76 3.91 4.44
N GLY A 195 -3.95 3.28 3.58
CA GLY A 195 -3.29 2.01 3.83
C GLY A 195 -1.99 2.18 4.62
N LEU A 196 -1.78 1.37 5.64
CA LEU A 196 -0.55 1.31 6.44
C LEU A 196 -0.08 -0.14 6.50
N PHE A 197 1.21 -0.33 6.27
CA PHE A 197 1.86 -1.63 6.20
C PHE A 197 3.04 -1.66 7.16
N ILE A 198 3.06 -2.67 8.03
CA ILE A 198 4.23 -2.97 8.87
C ILE A 198 4.99 -4.10 8.21
N ILE A 199 6.23 -3.83 7.83
CA ILE A 199 7.14 -4.73 7.13
C ILE A 199 8.33 -5.03 8.06
N ASP A 200 8.72 -6.29 8.12
CA ASP A 200 9.83 -6.70 8.98
C ASP A 200 11.22 -6.56 8.31
N PRO A 201 12.32 -6.81 9.05
CA PRO A 201 13.68 -6.74 8.51
C PRO A 201 13.97 -7.66 7.31
N GLN A 202 13.16 -8.70 7.11
CA GLN A 202 13.25 -9.63 5.98
C GLN A 202 12.41 -9.19 4.78
N GLY A 203 11.75 -8.03 4.86
CA GLY A 203 10.90 -7.49 3.80
C GLY A 203 9.53 -8.16 3.72
N VAL A 204 9.08 -8.82 4.78
CA VAL A 204 7.80 -9.52 4.83
C VAL A 204 6.75 -8.68 5.55
N ILE A 205 5.56 -8.56 4.96
CA ILE A 205 4.43 -7.85 5.57
C ILE A 205 3.97 -8.62 6.81
N ARG A 206 3.81 -7.90 7.92
CA ARG A 206 3.33 -8.42 9.22
C ARG A 206 1.95 -7.91 9.57
N SER A 207 1.64 -6.67 9.22
CA SER A 207 0.33 -6.06 9.47
C SER A 207 -0.08 -5.15 8.32
N ILE A 208 -1.38 -5.07 8.09
CA ILE A 208 -2.02 -4.16 7.14
C ILE A 208 -3.20 -3.52 7.86
N GLN A 209 -3.29 -2.20 7.81
CA GLN A 209 -4.46 -1.43 8.22
C GLN A 209 -4.88 -0.56 7.03
N ILE A 210 -6.13 -0.65 6.61
CA ILE A 210 -6.67 0.21 5.54
C ILE A 210 -7.91 0.88 6.12
N ASN A 211 -7.86 2.21 6.23
CA ASN A 211 -9.01 3.02 6.56
C ASN A 211 -9.58 3.66 5.29
N ASP A 212 -10.88 3.96 5.33
CA ASP A 212 -11.50 4.87 4.37
C ASP A 212 -11.00 6.32 4.59
N ASP A 213 -11.31 7.21 3.66
CA ASP A 213 -10.74 8.56 3.58
C ASP A 213 -11.06 9.46 4.80
N GLN A 214 -12.20 9.25 5.47
CA GLN A 214 -12.67 10.11 6.57
C GLN A 214 -11.97 9.88 7.92
N VAL A 215 -11.35 8.72 8.15
CA VAL A 215 -10.88 8.32 9.48
C VAL A 215 -9.36 8.17 9.52
N GLY A 216 -8.69 9.05 10.27
CA GLY A 216 -7.24 8.99 10.50
C GLY A 216 -6.81 7.76 11.31
N ARG A 217 -5.54 7.37 11.14
CA ARG A 217 -4.88 6.27 11.85
C ARG A 217 -4.25 6.74 13.16
N SER A 218 -3.84 5.78 13.98
CA SER A 218 -3.30 6.00 15.31
C SER A 218 -1.83 5.60 15.41
N VAL A 219 -0.94 6.59 15.60
CA VAL A 219 0.50 6.36 15.85
C VAL A 219 0.74 5.46 17.07
N PRO A 220 0.06 5.66 18.23
CA PRO A 220 0.20 4.76 19.37
C PRO A 220 -0.16 3.30 19.06
N GLU A 221 -1.18 3.07 18.23
CA GLU A 221 -1.57 1.70 17.86
C GLU A 221 -0.54 1.07 16.90
N THR A 222 -0.04 1.84 15.94
CA THR A 222 1.06 1.38 15.08
C THR A 222 2.29 0.97 15.90
N LEU A 223 2.69 1.81 16.87
CA LEU A 223 3.79 1.49 17.80
C LEU A 223 3.49 0.23 18.64
N ARG A 224 2.24 0.06 19.10
CA ARG A 224 1.85 -1.12 19.88
C ARG A 224 1.97 -2.40 19.07
N ILE A 225 1.43 -2.42 17.85
CA ILE A 225 1.47 -3.59 16.95
C ILE A 225 2.92 -3.91 16.58
N LEU A 226 3.71 -2.89 16.23
CA LEU A 226 5.14 -3.03 15.91
C LEU A 226 5.92 -3.68 17.06
N LYS A 227 5.77 -3.16 18.29
CA LYS A 227 6.41 -3.72 19.49
C LYS A 227 5.95 -5.16 19.77
N ALA A 228 4.69 -5.50 19.49
CA ALA A 228 4.18 -6.85 19.64
C ALA A 228 4.85 -7.83 18.66
N PHE A 229 4.99 -7.44 17.39
CA PHE A 229 5.71 -8.27 16.41
C PHE A 229 7.20 -8.41 16.72
N GLN A 230 7.85 -7.34 17.19
CA GLN A 230 9.22 -7.41 17.66
C GLN A 230 9.38 -8.36 18.86
N TYR A 231 8.47 -8.28 19.83
CA TYR A 231 8.45 -9.19 20.97
C TYR A 231 8.30 -10.64 20.52
N ALA A 232 7.28 -10.95 19.70
CA ALA A 232 7.02 -12.31 19.23
C ALA A 232 8.18 -12.87 18.37
N THR A 233 8.90 -12.00 17.66
CA THR A 233 10.10 -12.39 16.90
C THR A 233 11.26 -12.73 17.85
N ALA A 234 11.42 -11.97 18.94
CA ALA A 234 12.48 -12.18 19.93
C ALA A 234 12.19 -13.34 20.90
N HIS A 235 10.92 -13.74 21.06
CA HIS A 235 10.47 -14.80 21.97
C HIS A 235 9.70 -15.90 21.21
N PRO A 236 10.39 -16.75 20.41
CA PRO A 236 9.74 -17.83 19.70
C PRO A 236 8.98 -18.76 20.67
N GLY A 237 7.74 -19.08 20.32
CA GLY A 237 6.86 -19.90 21.18
C GLY A 237 6.00 -19.10 22.14
N GLU A 238 6.06 -17.76 22.13
CA GLU A 238 5.10 -16.89 22.82
C GLU A 238 4.25 -16.10 21.83
N VAL A 239 3.02 -15.77 22.24
CA VAL A 239 2.11 -14.89 21.48
C VAL A 239 1.57 -13.76 22.35
N CYS A 240 1.35 -12.62 21.70
CA CYS A 240 0.79 -11.42 22.33
C CYS A 240 -0.75 -11.48 22.31
N PRO A 241 -1.45 -11.43 23.46
CA PRO A 241 -2.91 -11.41 23.51
C PRO A 241 -3.52 -10.10 22.99
N ALA A 242 -4.85 -10.04 22.93
CA ALA A 242 -5.58 -8.82 22.62
C ALA A 242 -5.19 -7.68 23.56
N ASN A 243 -5.08 -6.46 23.02
CA ASN A 243 -4.68 -5.25 23.75
C ASN A 243 -3.30 -5.32 24.44
N TRP A 244 -2.45 -6.29 24.05
CA TRP A 244 -1.11 -6.41 24.62
C TRP A 244 -0.28 -5.14 24.41
N LYS A 245 0.45 -4.77 25.46
CA LYS A 245 1.45 -3.70 25.50
C LYS A 245 2.72 -4.24 26.15
N PRO A 246 3.90 -3.64 25.91
CA PRO A 246 5.14 -4.04 26.58
C PRO A 246 4.96 -4.16 28.09
N GLY A 247 5.43 -5.28 28.67
CA GLY A 247 5.28 -5.61 30.09
C GLY A 247 4.01 -6.38 30.45
N HIS A 248 3.02 -6.48 29.55
CA HIS A 248 1.86 -7.35 29.78
C HIS A 248 2.21 -8.83 29.61
N LYS A 249 1.44 -9.70 30.29
CA LYS A 249 1.55 -11.15 30.15
C LYS A 249 1.33 -11.59 28.70
N THR A 250 2.08 -12.61 28.29
CA THR A 250 1.98 -13.31 27.01
C THR A 250 1.45 -14.73 27.21
N ILE A 251 1.14 -15.41 26.11
CA ILE A 251 0.67 -16.79 26.12
C ILE A 251 1.75 -17.67 25.51
N LYS A 252 2.16 -18.74 26.21
CA LYS A 252 2.96 -19.80 25.58
C LYS A 252 2.12 -20.47 24.50
N ALA A 253 2.63 -20.55 23.28
CA ALA A 253 1.98 -21.12 22.10
C ALA A 253 2.01 -22.66 22.12
N ASP A 254 1.59 -23.23 23.24
CA ASP A 254 1.50 -24.66 23.51
C ASP A 254 0.11 -24.97 24.08
N GLN A 255 -0.39 -26.18 23.83
CA GLN A 255 -1.77 -26.54 24.14
C GLN A 255 -2.03 -26.66 25.65
N GLU A 256 -1.03 -27.07 26.43
CA GLU A 256 -1.15 -27.24 27.88
C GLU A 256 -0.61 -26.01 28.61
N ALA A 257 0.56 -25.51 28.22
CA ALA A 257 1.22 -24.39 28.90
C ALA A 257 0.47 -23.06 28.75
N LYS A 258 -0.49 -22.95 27.82
CA LYS A 258 -1.36 -21.76 27.72
C LYS A 258 -2.27 -21.57 28.94
N TYR A 259 -2.58 -22.64 29.70
CA TYR A 259 -3.50 -22.54 30.83
C TYR A 259 -2.98 -21.64 31.94
N ASP A 260 -1.66 -21.51 32.12
CA ASP A 260 -1.04 -20.55 33.04
C ASP A 260 -1.56 -19.11 32.80
N PHE A 261 -1.68 -18.71 31.53
CA PHE A 261 -2.19 -17.40 31.17
C PHE A 261 -3.70 -17.28 31.40
N PHE A 262 -4.47 -18.27 30.95
CA PHE A 262 -5.94 -18.21 31.00
C PHE A 262 -6.48 -18.30 32.44
N ASP A 263 -5.88 -19.14 33.29
CA ASP A 263 -6.22 -19.19 34.71
C ASP A 263 -5.89 -17.86 35.39
N ALA A 264 -4.68 -17.33 35.19
CA ALA A 264 -4.29 -16.07 35.82
C ALA A 264 -5.01 -14.82 35.27
N THR A 265 -5.75 -14.92 34.15
CA THR A 265 -6.46 -13.80 33.52
C THR A 265 -7.97 -13.89 33.70
N TYR A 266 -8.53 -15.11 33.67
CA TYR A 266 -9.97 -15.37 33.67
C TYR A 266 -10.42 -16.37 34.74
N GLY A 267 -9.48 -16.95 35.49
CA GLY A 267 -9.77 -17.77 36.65
C GLY A 267 -10.57 -16.96 37.67
N LYS A 268 -11.62 -17.57 38.21
CA LYS A 268 -12.40 -16.97 39.29
C LYS A 268 -11.67 -17.26 40.59
N HIS A 269 -10.96 -16.28 41.11
CA HIS A 269 -10.41 -16.30 42.47
C HIS A 269 -11.27 -15.46 43.40
#